data_AF-A0ABC8AYZ1-F1
#
_entry.id   AF-A0ABC8AYZ1-F1
#
_cell.length_a   1.000
_cell.length_b   1.000
_cell.length_c   1.000
_cell.angle_alpha   90.00
_cell.angle_beta   90.00
_cell.angle_gamma   90.00
#
_symmetry.space_group_name_H-M   'P 1'
#
loop_
_entity.id
_entity.type
_entity.pdbx_description
1 polymer ?
#
loop_
_entity_poly.entity_id
_entity_poly.type
_entity_poly.pdbx_seq_one_letter_code
_entity_poly.pdbx_strand_id
1 'polypeptide(L)'
;MNAAPAHRSERVLIVGRSPSVLLEAADILRGRGYEADATNRFDHVLDDYDVSAVNVLVFGGMVPADTKRFLREKVSALNPTVTFVQGLAGMAGLIAAQTEAATAAGTSPGAEVGYDSTRRSVLITLAAAAHVTVEAWWGTSFEPPEPKSTSAVLFDGELRPGHHAIAIPDEIPSEAAFTAARIDDSVHVFTVGEMPTAVVRMAPVSVADQRLPEVQQVATHTGSSIERS
;
A
#
# COMPACT_ATOMS: atom_id res chain seq x y z
N MET A 1 32.71 -6.50 20.48
CA MET A 1 32.17 -5.83 19.29
C MET A 1 30.87 -6.55 18.95
N ASN A 2 29.73 -5.99 19.37
CA ASN A 2 28.43 -6.55 19.00
C ASN A 2 28.07 -5.98 17.64
N ALA A 3 27.99 -6.84 16.62
CA ALA A 3 27.44 -6.47 15.34
C ALA A 3 25.98 -6.05 15.55
N ALA A 4 25.60 -4.87 15.05
CA ALA A 4 24.20 -4.50 14.94
C ALA A 4 23.50 -5.57 14.08
N PRO A 5 22.29 -6.03 14.45
CA PRO A 5 21.55 -6.92 13.59
C PRO A 5 21.34 -6.21 12.25
N ALA A 6 21.76 -6.84 11.15
CA ALA A 6 21.38 -6.37 9.82
C ALA A 6 19.85 -6.33 9.80
N HIS A 7 19.26 -5.15 9.67
CA HIS A 7 17.82 -5.02 9.48
C HIS A 7 17.47 -5.88 8.26
N ARG A 8 16.79 -6.99 8.50
CA ARG A 8 16.30 -7.84 7.41
C ARG A 8 15.24 -7.00 6.70
N SER A 9 15.50 -6.62 5.46
CA SER A 9 14.50 -5.96 4.62
C SER A 9 13.25 -6.84 4.57
N GLU A 10 12.10 -6.28 4.94
CA GLU A 10 10.83 -6.97 4.90
C GLU A 10 10.50 -7.35 3.44
N ARG A 11 10.11 -8.61 3.23
CA ARG A 11 9.71 -9.15 1.93
C ARG A 11 8.24 -8.86 1.66
N VAL A 12 7.97 -8.18 0.56
CA VAL A 12 6.62 -7.77 0.16
C VAL A 12 6.26 -8.40 -1.17
N LEU A 13 5.07 -8.98 -1.26
CA LEU A 13 4.49 -9.43 -2.53
C LEU A 13 3.18 -8.68 -2.80
N ILE A 14 3.11 -7.97 -3.92
CA ILE A 14 1.92 -7.27 -4.38
C ILE A 14 1.23 -8.09 -5.47
N VAL A 15 -0.01 -8.52 -5.20
CA VAL A 15 -0.86 -9.21 -6.17
C VAL A 15 -1.96 -8.26 -6.60
N GLY A 16 -1.98 -7.87 -7.88
CA GLY A 16 -2.92 -6.89 -8.40
C GLY A 16 -3.19 -7.09 -9.89
N ARG A 17 -4.07 -6.27 -10.48
CA ARG A 17 -4.40 -6.41 -11.91
C ARG A 17 -3.56 -5.50 -12.80
N SER A 18 -3.46 -4.22 -12.42
CA SER A 18 -2.87 -3.13 -13.21
C SER A 18 -1.34 -3.27 -13.30
N PRO A 19 -0.78 -3.51 -14.49
CA PRO A 19 0.67 -3.53 -14.70
C PRO A 19 1.38 -2.28 -14.20
N SER A 20 0.88 -1.09 -14.54
CA SER A 20 1.59 0.16 -14.20
C SER A 20 1.70 0.37 -12.69
N VAL A 21 0.60 0.15 -11.95
CA VAL A 21 0.56 0.28 -10.50
C VAL A 21 1.43 -0.77 -9.82
N LEU A 22 1.48 -2.00 -10.33
CA LEU A 22 2.31 -3.06 -9.78
C LEU A 22 3.79 -2.74 -9.86
N LEU A 23 4.25 -2.29 -11.04
CA LEU A 23 5.65 -1.92 -11.26
C LEU A 23 6.03 -0.71 -10.40
N GLU A 24 5.21 0.35 -10.45
CA GLU A 24 5.46 1.58 -9.70
C GLU A 24 5.46 1.33 -8.18
N ALA A 25 4.51 0.55 -7.64
CA ALA A 25 4.46 0.26 -6.21
C ALA A 25 5.67 -0.58 -5.75
N ALA A 26 6.08 -1.56 -6.55
CA ALA A 26 7.28 -2.34 -6.26
C ALA A 26 8.54 -1.46 -6.28
N ASP A 27 8.67 -0.57 -7.26
CA ASP A 27 9.82 0.34 -7.36
C ASP A 27 9.87 1.35 -6.21
N ILE A 28 8.72 1.90 -5.79
CA ILE A 28 8.63 2.75 -4.60
C ILE A 28 9.10 1.98 -3.36
N LEU A 29 8.60 0.77 -3.13
CA LEU A 29 8.97 -0.03 -1.97
C LEU A 29 10.45 -0.42 -1.98
N ARG A 30 11.00 -0.82 -3.13
CA ARG A 30 12.45 -1.09 -3.27
C ARG A 30 13.28 0.15 -2.97
N GLY A 31 12.85 1.32 -3.47
CA GLY A 31 13.48 2.61 -3.15
C GLY A 31 13.46 2.94 -1.65
N ARG A 32 12.55 2.34 -0.89
CA ARG A 32 12.42 2.48 0.57
C ARG A 32 13.04 1.31 1.36
N GLY A 33 13.80 0.44 0.68
CA GLY A 33 14.59 -0.62 1.32
C GLY A 33 13.87 -1.95 1.51
N TYR A 34 12.68 -2.15 0.93
CA TYR A 34 11.96 -3.42 0.97
C TYR A 34 12.43 -4.38 -0.14
N GLU A 35 12.36 -5.69 0.12
CA GLU A 35 12.44 -6.71 -0.93
C GLU A 35 11.04 -6.89 -1.52
N ALA A 36 10.67 -6.06 -2.49
CA ALA A 36 9.30 -6.00 -3.01
C ALA A 36 9.17 -6.63 -4.41
N ASP A 37 8.25 -7.57 -4.55
CA ASP A 37 7.85 -8.20 -5.79
C ASP A 37 6.37 -7.93 -6.08
N ALA A 38 6.00 -8.06 -7.35
CA ALA A 38 4.65 -7.76 -7.82
C ALA A 38 4.25 -8.65 -9.00
N THR A 39 2.99 -9.08 -9.02
CA THR A 39 2.43 -9.96 -10.06
C THR A 39 0.94 -9.73 -10.32
N ASN A 40 0.53 -9.96 -11.56
CA ASN A 40 -0.88 -10.13 -11.95
C ASN A 40 -1.23 -11.54 -12.44
N ARG A 41 -0.30 -12.49 -12.32
CA ARG A 41 -0.47 -13.90 -12.68
C ARG A 41 -1.07 -14.68 -11.50
N PHE A 42 -2.34 -14.42 -11.20
CA PHE A 42 -3.03 -14.91 -10.00
C PHE A 42 -2.90 -16.41 -9.75
N ASP A 43 -3.02 -17.22 -10.81
CA ASP A 43 -3.00 -18.68 -10.71
C ASP A 43 -1.60 -19.26 -10.50
N HIS A 44 -0.55 -18.45 -10.68
CA HIS A 44 0.85 -18.85 -10.58
C HIS A 44 1.55 -18.31 -9.33
N VAL A 45 0.85 -17.57 -8.46
CA VAL A 45 1.47 -16.94 -7.28
C VAL A 45 2.21 -17.94 -6.40
N LEU A 46 1.64 -19.12 -6.17
CA LEU A 46 2.24 -20.15 -5.32
C LEU A 46 3.37 -20.93 -6.01
N ASP A 47 3.48 -20.84 -7.33
CA ASP A 47 4.53 -21.49 -8.12
C ASP A 47 5.72 -20.55 -8.34
N ASP A 48 5.43 -19.26 -8.58
CA ASP A 48 6.42 -18.25 -8.95
C ASP A 48 7.14 -17.66 -7.72
N TYR A 49 6.53 -17.72 -6.52
CA TYR A 49 7.04 -17.03 -5.33
C TYR A 49 7.19 -17.96 -4.12
N ASP A 50 8.30 -17.81 -3.39
CA ASP A 50 8.48 -18.39 -2.07
C ASP A 50 7.67 -17.61 -1.02
N VAL A 51 6.39 -17.95 -0.92
CA VAL A 51 5.46 -17.33 0.03
C VAL A 51 5.76 -17.64 1.50
N SER A 52 6.65 -18.61 1.78
CA SER A 52 7.10 -18.92 3.14
C SER A 52 8.02 -17.83 3.72
N ALA A 53 8.67 -17.07 2.84
CA ALA A 53 9.56 -15.97 3.20
C ALA A 53 8.89 -14.59 3.11
N VAL A 54 7.66 -14.49 2.62
CA VAL A 54 6.94 -13.21 2.46
C VAL A 54 6.48 -12.69 3.83
N ASN A 55 6.83 -11.46 4.16
CA ASN A 55 6.37 -10.80 5.37
C ASN A 55 5.01 -10.13 5.16
N VAL A 56 4.82 -9.46 4.02
CA VAL A 56 3.58 -8.77 3.68
C VAL A 56 3.06 -9.19 2.31
N LEU A 57 1.79 -9.63 2.26
CA LEU A 57 1.07 -9.90 1.02
C LEU A 57 -0.02 -8.85 0.80
N VAL A 58 0.15 -8.02 -0.24
CA VAL A 58 -0.81 -6.98 -0.60
C VAL A 58 -1.73 -7.46 -1.71
N PHE A 59 -3.05 -7.36 -1.51
CA PHE A 59 -4.04 -7.64 -2.55
C PHE A 59 -4.64 -6.35 -3.13
N GLY A 60 -4.50 -6.14 -4.43
CA GLY A 60 -5.20 -5.09 -5.15
C GLY A 60 -6.73 -5.27 -5.14
N GLY A 61 -7.46 -4.17 -5.37
CA GLY A 61 -8.92 -4.16 -5.39
C GLY A 61 -9.53 -5.09 -6.46
N MET A 62 -8.86 -5.18 -7.61
CA MET A 62 -9.32 -5.95 -8.78
C MET A 62 -8.84 -7.42 -8.81
N VAL A 63 -8.26 -7.92 -7.72
CA VAL A 63 -8.03 -9.38 -7.57
C VAL A 63 -9.38 -10.02 -7.22
N PRO A 64 -9.79 -11.12 -7.90
CA PRO A 64 -11.07 -11.76 -7.59
C PRO A 64 -11.18 -12.22 -6.13
N ALA A 65 -12.38 -12.12 -5.56
CA ALA A 65 -12.61 -12.46 -4.15
C ALA A 65 -12.23 -13.92 -3.83
N ASP A 66 -12.59 -14.86 -4.71
CA ASP A 66 -12.22 -16.26 -4.57
C ASP A 66 -10.70 -16.49 -4.60
N THR A 67 -9.99 -15.80 -5.50
CA THR A 67 -8.53 -15.82 -5.57
C THR A 67 -7.91 -15.29 -4.27
N LYS A 68 -8.39 -14.15 -3.74
CA LYS A 68 -7.91 -13.60 -2.46
C LYS A 68 -8.10 -14.60 -1.32
N ARG A 69 -9.27 -15.22 -1.23
CA ARG A 69 -9.58 -16.23 -0.21
C ARG A 69 -8.65 -17.44 -0.34
N PHE A 70 -8.54 -18.00 -1.54
CA PHE A 70 -7.66 -19.14 -1.81
C PHE A 70 -6.20 -18.85 -1.43
N LEU A 71 -5.66 -17.72 -1.88
CA LEU A 71 -4.28 -17.33 -1.57
C LEU A 71 -4.09 -17.08 -0.07
N ARG A 72 -5.05 -16.44 0.61
CA ARG A 72 -4.99 -16.27 2.07
C ARG A 72 -4.90 -17.60 2.80
N GLU A 73 -5.77 -18.56 2.46
CA GLU A 73 -5.77 -19.88 3.08
C GLU A 73 -4.46 -20.63 2.84
N LYS A 74 -3.97 -20.68 1.59
CA LYS A 74 -2.75 -21.41 1.24
C LYS A 74 -1.49 -20.77 1.82
N VAL A 75 -1.36 -19.45 1.72
CA VAL A 75 -0.20 -18.74 2.28
C VAL A 75 -0.20 -18.84 3.80
N SER A 76 -1.34 -18.68 4.48
CA SER A 76 -1.41 -18.79 5.95
C SER A 76 -1.03 -20.18 6.46
N ALA A 77 -1.35 -21.24 5.69
CA ALA A 77 -0.96 -22.61 6.03
C ALA A 77 0.55 -22.83 5.95
N LEU A 78 1.25 -22.12 5.05
CA LEU A 78 2.70 -22.20 4.87
C LEU A 78 3.46 -21.19 5.74
N ASN A 79 2.84 -20.04 6.02
CA ASN A 79 3.42 -18.90 6.71
C ASN A 79 2.35 -18.23 7.61
N PRO A 80 2.22 -18.68 8.87
CA PRO A 80 1.23 -18.13 9.80
C PRO A 80 1.51 -16.68 10.24
N THR A 81 2.71 -16.17 9.99
CA THR A 81 3.15 -14.84 10.42
C THR A 81 2.96 -13.75 9.37
N VAL A 82 2.55 -14.10 8.15
CA VAL A 82 2.35 -13.13 7.07
C VAL A 82 1.29 -12.09 7.44
N THR A 83 1.55 -10.83 7.14
CA THR A 83 0.56 -9.76 7.22
C THR A 83 -0.11 -9.59 5.87
N PHE A 84 -1.45 -9.66 5.84
CA PHE A 84 -2.20 -9.43 4.62
C PHE A 84 -2.77 -8.00 4.58
N VAL A 85 -2.44 -7.25 3.52
CA VAL A 85 -2.94 -5.89 3.30
C VAL A 85 -3.92 -5.88 2.14
N GLN A 86 -5.06 -5.20 2.30
CA GLN A 86 -5.95 -4.89 1.18
C GLN A 86 -5.52 -3.55 0.60
N GLY A 87 -4.84 -3.59 -0.55
CA GLY A 87 -4.45 -2.41 -1.30
C GLY A 87 -5.67 -1.60 -1.71
N LEU A 88 -5.63 -0.31 -1.44
CA LEU A 88 -6.71 0.64 -1.73
C LEU A 88 -6.50 1.34 -3.06
N ALA A 89 -7.59 1.52 -3.79
CA ALA A 89 -7.75 2.38 -4.96
C ALA A 89 -6.76 2.22 -6.14
N GLY A 90 -5.85 1.24 -6.11
CA GLY A 90 -4.87 1.04 -7.17
C GLY A 90 -3.90 2.21 -7.31
N MET A 91 -3.50 2.83 -6.20
CA MET A 91 -2.56 3.96 -6.19
C MET A 91 -1.21 3.48 -5.65
N ALA A 92 -0.16 3.56 -6.45
CA ALA A 92 1.14 2.98 -6.10
C ALA A 92 1.72 3.56 -4.80
N GLY A 93 1.72 4.89 -4.66
CA GLY A 93 2.19 5.57 -3.44
C GLY A 93 1.38 5.22 -2.19
N LEU A 94 0.06 5.05 -2.33
CA LEU A 94 -0.81 4.60 -1.23
C LEU A 94 -0.55 3.15 -0.85
N ILE A 95 -0.37 2.25 -1.82
CA ILE A 95 -0.02 0.85 -1.58
C ILE A 95 1.29 0.75 -0.80
N ALA A 96 2.29 1.56 -1.19
CA ALA A 96 3.55 1.64 -0.46
C ALA A 96 3.33 2.14 0.99
N ALA A 97 2.54 3.22 1.17
CA ALA A 97 2.21 3.73 2.51
C ALA A 97 1.46 2.72 3.40
N GLN A 98 0.52 1.95 2.83
CA GLN A 98 -0.19 0.90 3.55
C GLN A 98 0.73 -0.26 3.94
N THR A 99 1.70 -0.57 3.09
CA THR A 99 2.71 -1.60 3.36
C THR A 99 3.62 -1.16 4.51
N GLU A 100 4.11 0.08 4.49
CA GLU A 100 4.89 0.66 5.58
C GLU A 100 4.11 0.67 6.89
N ALA A 101 2.83 1.06 6.86
CA ALA A 101 1.98 1.04 8.05
C ALA A 101 1.81 -0.39 8.61
N ALA A 102 1.84 -1.41 7.75
CA ALA A 102 1.73 -2.82 8.15
C ALA A 102 3.04 -3.39 8.71
N THR A 103 4.20 -2.85 8.30
CA THR A 103 5.53 -3.27 8.77
C THR A 103 6.10 -2.40 9.88
N ALA A 104 5.54 -1.22 10.11
CA ALA A 104 5.95 -0.33 11.18
C ALA A 104 5.85 -1.05 12.54
N ALA A 105 6.95 -1.00 13.31
CA ALA A 105 7.08 -1.68 14.58
C ALA A 105 6.25 -0.99 15.69
N GLY A 106 4.93 -1.13 15.63
CA GLY A 106 4.01 -0.55 16.62
C GLY A 106 3.93 0.98 16.59
N THR A 107 2.97 1.52 17.32
CA THR A 107 2.76 2.97 17.47
C THR A 107 4.00 3.61 18.09
N SER A 108 4.54 4.67 17.48
CA SER A 108 5.57 5.49 18.11
C SER A 108 5.08 5.91 19.50
N PRO A 109 5.73 5.48 20.60
CA PRO A 109 5.24 5.70 21.96
C PRO A 109 5.37 7.20 22.31
N GLY A 110 4.37 7.98 21.90
CA GLY A 110 4.40 9.44 21.99
C GLY A 110 3.76 10.17 20.81
N ALA A 111 3.28 9.46 19.78
CA ALA A 111 2.50 10.05 18.69
C ALA A 111 1.08 9.47 18.66
N GLU A 112 0.07 10.34 18.64
CA GLU A 112 -1.31 9.98 18.33
C GLU A 112 -1.71 10.64 17.01
N VAL A 113 -2.24 9.84 16.08
CA VAL A 113 -2.66 10.34 14.77
C VAL A 113 -4.10 9.94 14.51
N GLY A 114 -4.90 10.90 14.08
CA GLY A 114 -6.30 10.69 13.71
C GLY A 114 -6.72 11.53 12.51
N TYR A 115 -7.91 11.23 11.99
CA TYR A 115 -8.55 12.02 10.95
C TYR A 115 -9.85 12.64 11.50
N ASP A 116 -9.95 13.96 11.44
CA ASP A 116 -11.19 14.69 11.71
C ASP A 116 -11.93 14.88 10.38
N SER A 117 -12.97 14.08 10.16
CA SER A 117 -13.80 14.15 8.95
C SER A 117 -14.67 15.41 8.89
N THR A 118 -14.98 16.03 10.03
CA THR A 118 -15.78 17.26 10.07
C THR A 118 -14.96 18.45 9.60
N ARG A 119 -13.68 18.51 10.01
CA ARG A 119 -12.75 19.58 9.63
C ARG A 119 -11.85 19.23 8.46
N ARG A 120 -11.98 18.01 7.90
CA ARG A 120 -11.08 17.44 6.89
C ARG A 120 -9.61 17.69 7.22
N SER A 121 -9.17 17.23 8.39
CA SER A 121 -7.82 17.49 8.89
C SER A 121 -7.19 16.25 9.48
N VAL A 122 -5.88 16.07 9.25
CA VAL A 122 -5.07 15.09 9.97
C VAL A 122 -4.67 15.71 11.31
N LEU A 123 -5.10 15.07 12.39
CA LEU A 123 -4.78 15.45 13.75
C LEU A 123 -3.54 14.69 14.21
N ILE A 124 -2.55 15.40 14.71
CA ILE A 124 -1.29 14.84 15.18
C ILE A 124 -0.99 15.39 16.56
N THR A 125 -0.86 14.51 17.55
CA THR A 125 -0.39 14.85 18.89
C THR A 125 0.99 14.24 19.10
N LEU A 126 1.97 15.06 19.48
CA LEU A 126 3.35 14.62 19.70
C LEU A 126 3.81 14.91 21.13
N ALA A 127 4.46 13.93 21.77
CA ALA A 127 5.14 14.08 23.06
C ALA A 127 6.52 14.74 22.95
N ALA A 128 7.17 14.60 21.80
CA ALA A 128 8.49 15.17 21.48
C ALA A 128 8.44 15.87 20.11
N ALA A 129 9.46 16.67 19.78
CA ALA A 129 9.59 17.16 18.41
C ALA A 129 9.90 15.98 17.47
N ALA A 130 9.27 15.96 16.29
CA ALA A 130 9.48 14.92 15.31
C ALA A 130 9.33 15.47 13.89
N HIS A 131 10.00 14.81 12.96
CA HIS A 131 9.80 15.04 11.54
C HIS A 131 8.48 14.42 11.11
N VAL A 132 7.64 15.19 10.44
CA VAL A 132 6.33 14.75 9.99
C VAL A 132 6.16 15.04 8.51
N THR A 133 5.75 14.01 7.77
CA THR A 133 5.30 14.15 6.39
C THR A 133 3.84 13.73 6.31
N VAL A 134 2.98 14.58 5.75
CA VAL A 134 1.60 14.25 5.41
C VAL A 134 1.44 14.33 3.91
N GLU A 135 1.10 13.21 3.28
CA GLU A 135 0.88 13.10 1.84
C GLU A 135 -0.56 12.66 1.58
N ALA A 136 -1.14 13.15 0.48
CA ALA A 136 -2.46 12.77 0.01
C ALA A 136 -2.40 12.16 -1.38
N TRP A 137 -3.27 11.20 -1.66
CA TRP A 137 -3.49 10.61 -2.98
C TRP A 137 -4.98 10.62 -3.31
N TRP A 138 -5.34 10.86 -4.56
CA TRP A 138 -6.72 10.73 -5.01
C TRP A 138 -6.81 10.27 -6.46
N GLY A 139 -7.95 9.66 -6.76
CA GLY A 139 -8.22 9.13 -8.10
C GLY A 139 -8.54 10.24 -9.08
N THR A 140 -7.98 10.15 -10.27
CA THR A 140 -8.32 11.01 -11.41
C THR A 140 -9.04 10.24 -12.52
N SER A 141 -8.88 8.91 -12.56
CA SER A 141 -9.71 8.00 -13.36
C SER A 141 -9.68 6.59 -12.75
N PHE A 142 -10.79 5.87 -12.84
CA PHE A 142 -10.92 4.47 -12.41
C PHE A 142 -11.23 3.52 -13.57
N GLU A 143 -11.06 3.99 -14.81
CA GLU A 143 -11.30 3.19 -15.99
C GLU A 143 -10.30 2.03 -16.08
N PRO A 144 -10.77 0.76 -16.15
CA PRO A 144 -9.90 -0.37 -16.38
C PRO A 144 -9.17 -0.26 -17.73
N PRO A 145 -7.98 -0.88 -17.86
CA PRO A 145 -7.32 -1.69 -16.85
C PRO A 145 -6.45 -0.91 -15.86
N GLU A 146 -6.22 0.38 -16.11
CA GLU A 146 -5.20 1.18 -15.44
C GLU A 146 -5.85 2.39 -14.74
N PRO A 147 -6.07 2.32 -13.41
CA PRO A 147 -6.53 3.49 -12.68
C PRO A 147 -5.47 4.59 -12.74
N LYS A 148 -5.91 5.84 -12.78
CA LYS A 148 -5.06 7.02 -12.70
C LYS A 148 -5.27 7.70 -11.37
N SER A 149 -4.17 8.19 -10.82
CA SER A 149 -4.18 8.94 -9.57
C SER A 149 -3.17 10.07 -9.63
N THR A 150 -3.24 10.96 -8.66
CA THR A 150 -2.25 11.99 -8.41
C THR A 150 -2.06 12.12 -6.90
N SER A 151 -1.01 12.83 -6.49
CA SER A 151 -0.71 13.09 -5.10
C SER A 151 -0.31 14.54 -4.83
N ALA A 152 -0.31 14.92 -3.56
CA ALA A 152 0.25 16.16 -3.06
C ALA A 152 0.79 15.98 -1.64
N VAL A 153 1.91 16.63 -1.35
CA VAL A 153 2.43 16.76 0.02
C VAL A 153 1.67 17.90 0.69
N LEU A 154 0.92 17.57 1.74
CA LEU A 154 0.17 18.54 2.54
C LEU A 154 1.06 19.23 3.58
N PHE A 155 2.03 18.49 4.11
CA PHE A 155 2.99 18.97 5.10
C PHE A 155 4.26 18.15 5.04
N ASP A 156 5.41 18.80 5.16
CA ASP A 156 6.72 18.18 5.31
C ASP A 156 7.59 19.09 6.16
N GLY A 157 7.94 18.64 7.37
CA GLY A 157 8.79 19.39 8.26
C GLY A 157 8.74 18.94 9.71
N GLU A 158 9.43 19.69 10.56
CA GLU A 158 9.47 19.45 12.01
C GLU A 158 8.21 20.01 12.70
N LEU A 159 7.53 19.16 13.47
CA LEU A 159 6.49 19.58 14.40
C LEU A 159 7.03 19.55 15.83
N ARG A 160 6.69 20.59 16.61
CA ARG A 160 7.02 20.67 18.04
C ARG A 160 6.11 19.74 18.86
N PRO A 161 6.45 19.44 20.12
CA PRO A 161 5.51 18.76 21.02
C PRO A 161 4.17 19.52 21.11
N GLY A 162 3.06 18.80 21.19
CA GLY A 162 1.71 19.36 21.27
C GLY A 162 0.75 18.82 20.22
N HIS A 163 -0.36 19.53 20.03
CA HIS A 163 -1.44 19.16 19.10
C HIS A 163 -1.35 20.00 17.83
N HIS A 164 -1.42 19.33 16.68
CA HIS A 164 -1.35 19.93 15.36
C HIS A 164 -2.51 19.44 14.51
N ALA A 165 -3.02 20.32 13.66
CA ALA A 165 -4.03 20.01 12.67
C ALA A 165 -3.50 20.40 11.29
N ILE A 166 -3.29 19.41 10.43
CA ILE A 166 -2.91 19.61 9.04
C ILE A 166 -4.18 19.56 8.19
N ALA A 167 -4.59 20.70 7.66
CA ALA A 167 -5.80 20.81 6.85
C ALA A 167 -5.61 20.13 5.49
N ILE A 168 -6.62 19.40 5.05
CA ILE A 168 -6.70 18.84 3.70
C ILE A 168 -7.36 19.90 2.81
N PRO A 169 -6.69 20.42 1.77
CA PRO A 169 -7.26 21.42 0.89
C PRO A 169 -8.53 20.95 0.18
N ASP A 170 -9.41 21.89 -0.17
CA ASP A 170 -10.64 21.61 -0.93
C ASP A 170 -10.38 21.16 -2.37
N GLU A 171 -9.16 21.35 -2.86
CA GLU A 171 -8.67 20.81 -4.14
C GLU A 171 -8.71 19.28 -4.17
N ILE A 172 -8.47 18.66 -3.01
CA ILE A 172 -8.49 17.21 -2.86
C ILE A 172 -9.96 16.80 -2.76
N PRO A 173 -10.43 15.89 -3.62
CA PRO A 173 -11.84 15.53 -3.68
C PRO A 173 -12.32 14.83 -2.39
N SER A 174 -13.62 14.88 -2.17
CA SER A 174 -14.31 14.15 -1.09
C SER A 174 -14.56 12.68 -1.42
N GLU A 175 -14.20 12.22 -2.62
CA GLU A 175 -14.32 10.85 -3.08
C GLU A 175 -12.96 10.31 -3.52
N ALA A 176 -12.75 9.02 -3.25
CA ALA A 176 -11.56 8.27 -3.63
C ALA A 176 -10.24 8.98 -3.25
N ALA A 177 -10.20 9.54 -2.05
CA ALA A 177 -9.08 10.30 -1.54
C ALA A 177 -8.56 9.68 -0.24
N PHE A 178 -7.24 9.67 -0.11
CA PHE A 178 -6.52 9.00 0.97
C PHE A 178 -5.38 9.89 1.44
N THR A 179 -5.00 9.76 2.71
CA THR A 179 -3.82 10.43 3.25
C THR A 179 -2.96 9.45 4.02
N ALA A 180 -1.67 9.75 4.11
CA ALA A 180 -0.78 9.09 5.06
C ALA A 180 0.01 10.13 5.83
N ALA A 181 0.11 9.94 7.15
CA ALA A 181 1.04 10.66 8.00
C ALA A 181 2.21 9.75 8.36
N ARG A 182 3.43 10.20 8.08
CA ARG A 182 4.68 9.56 8.50
C ARG A 182 5.28 10.38 9.63
N ILE A 183 5.59 9.72 10.73
CA ILE A 183 6.20 10.32 11.92
C ILE A 183 7.30 9.36 12.37
N ASP A 184 8.55 9.76 12.15
CA ASP A 184 9.71 8.88 12.30
C ASP A 184 9.47 7.50 11.62
N ASP A 185 9.46 6.41 12.38
CA ASP A 185 9.26 5.04 11.89
C ASP A 185 7.78 4.60 11.82
N SER A 186 6.83 5.47 12.17
CA SER A 186 5.40 5.17 12.17
C SER A 186 4.69 5.75 10.94
N VAL A 187 3.79 4.97 10.35
CA VAL A 187 2.96 5.40 9.22
C VAL A 187 1.49 5.13 9.52
N HIS A 188 0.65 6.16 9.35
CA HIS A 188 -0.80 6.08 9.55
C HIS A 188 -1.51 6.46 8.27
N VAL A 189 -2.31 5.53 7.73
CA VAL A 189 -3.07 5.73 6.48
C VAL A 189 -4.55 5.92 6.77
N PHE A 190 -5.18 6.90 6.13
CA PHE A 190 -6.59 7.24 6.29
C PHE A 190 -7.32 7.29 4.95
N THR A 191 -8.57 6.83 4.95
CA THR A 191 -9.53 7.17 3.90
C THR A 191 -10.16 8.51 4.25
N VAL A 192 -9.94 9.53 3.43
CA VAL A 192 -10.47 10.89 3.65
C VAL A 192 -11.60 11.25 2.69
N GLY A 193 -11.75 10.48 1.62
CA GLY A 193 -12.90 10.47 0.73
C GLY A 193 -13.25 9.04 0.32
N GLU A 194 -14.51 8.64 0.49
CA GLU A 194 -14.94 7.26 0.26
C GLU A 194 -14.79 6.86 -1.22
N MET A 195 -14.52 5.58 -1.46
CA MET A 195 -14.50 5.06 -2.83
C MET A 195 -15.91 5.15 -3.46
N PRO A 196 -16.05 5.68 -4.68
CA PRO A 196 -17.33 5.73 -5.37
C PRO A 196 -17.94 4.33 -5.48
N THR A 197 -19.24 4.21 -5.18
CA THR A 197 -19.95 2.92 -5.22
C THR A 197 -19.84 2.24 -6.58
N ALA A 198 -19.80 3.02 -7.67
CA ALA A 198 -19.62 2.51 -9.03
C ALA A 198 -18.31 1.70 -9.16
N VAL A 199 -17.21 2.20 -8.60
CA VAL A 199 -15.89 1.53 -8.64
C VAL A 199 -15.90 0.27 -7.77
N VAL A 200 -16.54 0.31 -6.60
CA VAL A 200 -16.67 -0.86 -5.72
C VAL A 200 -17.38 -2.02 -6.44
N ARG A 201 -18.41 -1.72 -7.25
CA ARG A 201 -19.17 -2.73 -8.02
C ARG A 201 -18.38 -3.35 -9.18
N MET A 202 -17.24 -2.78 -9.55
CA MET A 202 -16.38 -3.30 -10.61
C MET A 202 -15.43 -4.40 -10.11
N ALA A 203 -15.29 -4.58 -8.79
CA ALA A 203 -14.48 -5.65 -8.24
C ALA A 203 -14.99 -7.01 -8.76
N PRO A 204 -14.10 -7.85 -9.34
CA PRO A 204 -14.51 -9.14 -9.87
C PRO A 204 -14.86 -10.09 -8.72
N VAL A 205 -15.97 -10.81 -8.89
CA VAL A 205 -16.42 -11.79 -7.88
C VAL A 205 -15.62 -13.08 -7.99
N SER A 206 -15.30 -13.50 -9.21
CA SER A 206 -14.54 -14.71 -9.51
C SER A 206 -13.61 -14.53 -10.71
N VAL A 207 -12.71 -15.48 -10.93
CA VAL A 207 -11.80 -15.51 -12.10
C VAL A 207 -12.54 -15.63 -13.44
N ALA A 208 -13.78 -16.14 -13.43
CA ALA A 208 -14.63 -16.23 -14.62
C ALA A 208 -15.29 -14.90 -15.00
N ASP A 209 -15.09 -13.84 -14.19
CA ASP A 209 -15.64 -12.51 -14.46
C ASP A 209 -14.86 -11.82 -15.60
N GLN A 210 -15.40 -11.94 -16.82
CA GLN A 210 -14.83 -11.40 -18.06
C GLN A 210 -15.21 -9.93 -18.32
N ARG A 211 -15.82 -9.22 -17.35
CA ARG A 211 -16.21 -7.81 -17.54
C ARG A 211 -15.01 -6.87 -17.70
N LEU A 212 -13.81 -7.31 -17.34
CA LEU A 212 -12.59 -6.51 -17.37
C LEU A 212 -11.70 -6.92 -18.55
N PRO A 213 -11.07 -5.95 -19.24
CA PRO A 213 -10.19 -6.23 -20.38
C PRO A 213 -8.95 -7.03 -19.98
N GLU A 214 -8.41 -7.81 -20.90
CA GLU A 214 -7.10 -8.46 -20.72
C GLU A 214 -5.99 -7.42 -20.52
N VAL A 215 -4.98 -7.81 -19.75
CA VAL A 215 -3.84 -6.95 -19.39
C VAL A 215 -2.53 -7.68 -19.65
N GLN A 216 -1.47 -6.93 -19.93
CA GLN A 216 -0.14 -7.48 -20.03
C GLN A 216 0.23 -8.23 -18.74
N GLN A 217 0.77 -9.45 -18.85
CA GLN A 217 1.21 -10.18 -17.68
C GLN A 217 2.49 -9.57 -17.10
N VAL A 218 2.53 -9.43 -15.77
CA VAL A 218 3.65 -8.92 -14.99
C VAL A 218 3.96 -9.92 -13.89
N ALA A 219 5.25 -10.23 -13.73
CA ALA A 219 5.84 -10.90 -12.58
C ALA A 219 7.24 -10.33 -12.39
N THR A 220 7.53 -9.79 -11.21
CA THR A 220 8.85 -9.24 -10.86
C THR A 220 9.50 -10.10 -9.77
N HIS A 221 10.83 -10.13 -9.74
CA HIS A 221 11.62 -10.88 -8.75
C HIS A 221 12.82 -10.06 -8.30
N THR A 222 12.91 -9.83 -6.99
CA THR A 222 14.01 -9.14 -6.36
C THR A 222 15.13 -10.14 -6.11
N GLY A 223 16.28 -9.97 -6.78
CA GLY A 223 17.46 -10.84 -6.64
C GLY A 223 17.83 -11.69 -7.86
N SER A 224 17.07 -11.63 -8.96
CA SER A 224 17.51 -12.22 -10.23
C SER A 224 18.53 -11.30 -10.88
N SER A 225 19.80 -11.67 -10.77
CA SER A 225 20.87 -11.12 -11.61
C SER A 225 20.44 -11.29 -13.06
N ILE A 226 20.48 -10.21 -13.86
CA ILE A 226 20.34 -10.32 -15.31
C ILE A 226 21.59 -11.05 -15.81
N GLU A 227 21.54 -12.38 -15.94
CA GLU A 227 22.42 -13.07 -16.87
C GLU A 227 21.92 -12.75 -18.27
N ARG A 228 22.52 -11.71 -18.88
CA ARG A 228 22.47 -11.53 -20.32
C ARG A 228 23.29 -12.66 -20.94
N SER A 229 22.60 -13.59 -21.61
CA SER A 229 23.20 -14.36 -22.72
C SER A 229 22.91 -13.63 -24.03
#